data_AF-A0A6M1M0G7-F1
#
_entry.id   AF-A0A6M1M0G7-F1
#
_cell.length_a   1.000
_cell.length_b   1.000
_cell.length_c   1.000
_cell.angle_alpha   90.00
_cell.angle_beta   90.00
_cell.angle_gamma   90.00
#
_symmetry.space_group_name_H-M   'P 1'
#
loop_
_entity.id
_entity.type
_entity.pdbx_description
1 polymer ?
#
loop_
_entity_poly.entity_id
_entity_poly.type
_entity_poly.pdbx_seq_one_letter_code
_entity_poly.pdbx_strand_id
1 'polypeptide(L)'
;MSKLSFSEHPASVGETYFEHMGVATGFGLRMIAGGLACLVHGLLPFAFTSTGSRTVLKLHDRMVAHRTRAAHARADASTDAPGAVSA
;
A
#
# COMPACT_ATOMS: atom_id res chain seq x y z
N MET A 1 4.75 -25.21 13.80
CA MET A 1 4.16 -24.06 14.51
C MET A 1 4.79 -22.80 13.99
N SER A 2 3.99 -22.01 13.29
CA SER A 2 4.36 -20.87 12.46
C SER A 2 5.07 -19.80 13.27
N LYS A 3 6.35 -19.55 12.96
CA LYS A 3 7.08 -18.41 13.48
C LYS A 3 6.37 -17.16 12.96
N LEU A 4 5.68 -16.45 13.85
CA LEU A 4 5.26 -15.07 13.63
C LEU A 4 6.55 -14.24 13.60
N SER A 5 7.24 -14.26 12.45
CA SER A 5 8.49 -13.55 12.22
C SER A 5 8.22 -12.06 12.04
N PHE A 6 7.71 -11.42 13.09
CA PHE A 6 7.52 -9.97 13.15
C PHE A 6 8.85 -9.21 13.27
N SER A 7 9.97 -9.92 13.49
CA SER A 7 11.28 -9.30 13.75
C SER A 7 12.43 -9.80 12.89
N GLU A 8 12.25 -10.81 12.02
CA GLU A 8 13.35 -11.38 11.21
C GLU A 8 13.40 -10.90 9.75
N HIS A 9 12.33 -10.27 9.22
CA HIS A 9 12.37 -9.65 7.88
C HIS A 9 12.87 -8.17 7.82
N PRO A 10 12.80 -7.33 8.87
CA PRO A 10 13.13 -5.90 8.73
C PRO A 10 14.64 -5.63 8.54
N ALA A 11 15.51 -6.62 8.73
CA ALA A 11 16.94 -6.47 8.45
C ALA A 11 17.31 -6.62 6.96
N SER A 12 16.39 -7.04 6.07
CA SER A 12 16.72 -7.33 4.66
C SER A 12 16.32 -6.24 3.65
N VAL A 13 15.71 -5.12 4.10
CA VAL A 13 15.12 -4.12 3.18
C VAL A 13 15.47 -2.64 3.47
N GLY A 14 16.18 -2.31 4.56
CA GLY A 14 16.70 -0.95 4.76
C GLY A 14 15.67 0.16 5.04
N GLU A 15 14.40 -0.17 5.25
CA GLU A 15 13.35 0.77 5.73
C GLU A 15 13.15 0.63 7.25
N THR A 16 12.82 1.74 7.93
CA THR A 16 12.51 1.67 9.36
C THR A 16 11.19 0.91 9.56
N TYR A 17 11.17 -0.08 10.48
CA TYR A 17 9.97 -0.85 10.83
C TYR A 17 8.75 0.06 11.11
N PHE A 18 9.00 1.24 11.68
CA PHE A 18 7.98 2.24 11.99
C PHE A 18 7.37 2.91 10.74
N GLU A 19 8.14 3.14 9.67
CA GLU A 19 7.58 3.63 8.40
C GLU A 19 6.65 2.59 7.77
N HIS A 20 7.11 1.35 7.67
CA HIS A 20 6.34 0.28 7.06
C HIS A 20 5.06 -0.01 7.88
N MET A 21 5.17 -0.03 9.21
CA MET A 21 4.04 -0.16 10.11
C MET A 21 3.06 1.01 9.95
N GLY A 22 3.53 2.26 9.89
CA GLY A 22 2.66 3.42 9.72
C GLY A 22 1.86 3.39 8.42
N VAL A 23 2.52 3.06 7.30
CA VAL A 23 1.88 2.96 5.99
C VAL A 23 0.88 1.80 5.96
N ALA A 24 1.28 0.61 6.42
CA ALA A 24 0.43 -0.58 6.44
C ALA A 24 -0.80 -0.41 7.36
N THR A 25 -0.58 0.08 8.58
CA THR A 25 -1.67 0.33 9.54
C THR A 25 -2.61 1.43 9.03
N GLY A 26 -2.09 2.52 8.45
CA GLY A 26 -2.92 3.58 7.88
C GLY A 26 -3.78 3.11 6.70
N PHE A 27 -3.25 2.22 5.86
CA PHE A 27 -4.00 1.56 4.78
C PHE A 27 -5.11 0.65 5.34
N GLY A 28 -4.76 -0.21 6.30
CA GLY A 28 -5.71 -1.13 6.94
C GLY A 28 -6.86 -0.43 7.67
N LEU A 29 -6.57 0.64 8.42
CA LEU A 29 -7.60 1.43 9.10
C LEU A 29 -8.59 2.05 8.12
N ARG A 30 -8.13 2.49 6.94
CA ARG A 30 -9.01 3.01 5.87
C ARG A 30 -9.93 1.91 5.33
N MET A 31 -9.43 0.68 5.16
CA MET A 31 -10.24 -0.46 4.73
C MET A 31 -11.32 -0.80 5.75
N ILE A 32 -10.96 -0.86 7.03
CA ILE A 32 -11.89 -1.14 8.14
C ILE A 32 -13.00 -0.07 8.19
N ALA A 33 -12.63 1.21 8.11
CA ALA A 33 -13.60 2.30 8.09
C ALA A 33 -14.54 2.25 6.87
N GLY A 34 -14.01 1.92 5.68
CA GLY A 34 -14.82 1.72 4.48
C GLY A 34 -15.79 0.53 4.61
N GLY A 35 -15.32 -0.58 5.19
CA GLY A 35 -16.15 -1.76 5.46
C GLY A 35 -17.26 -1.47 6.48
N LEU A 36 -16.94 -0.78 7.59
CA LEU A 36 -17.93 -0.31 8.56
C LEU A 36 -18.98 0.58 7.92
N ALA A 37 -18.58 1.50 7.03
CA ALA A 37 -19.52 2.35 6.30
C ALA A 37 -20.46 1.54 5.40
N CYS A 38 -19.97 0.48 4.74
CA CYS A 38 -20.82 -0.44 3.96
C CYS A 38 -21.78 -1.24 4.86
N LEU A 39 -21.33 -1.70 6.03
CA LEU A 39 -22.20 -2.42 6.98
C LEU A 39 -23.32 -1.51 7.50
N VAL A 40 -23.00 -0.27 7.86
CA VAL A 40 -24.00 0.72 8.28
C VAL A 40 -24.95 1.04 7.13
N HIS A 41 -24.46 1.15 5.89
CA HIS A 41 -25.31 1.35 4.71
C HIS A 41 -26.27 0.18 4.48
N GLY A 42 -25.82 -1.06 4.69
CA GLY A 42 -26.69 -2.25 4.61
C GLY A 42 -27.82 -2.23 5.64
N LEU A 43 -27.59 -1.63 6.81
CA LEU A 43 -28.60 -1.44 7.85
C LEU A 43 -29.49 -0.21 7.61
N LEU A 44 -28.90 0.87 7.11
CA LEU A 44 -29.53 2.16 6.84
C LEU A 44 -29.23 2.57 5.39
N PRO A 45 -30.08 2.20 4.40
CA PRO A 45 -29.79 2.36 2.97
C PRO A 45 -29.65 3.81 2.51
N PHE A 46 -30.02 4.78 3.35
CA PHE A 46 -29.84 6.22 3.11
C PHE A 46 -28.52 6.78 3.67
N ALA A 47 -27.83 6.06 4.55
CA ALA A 47 -26.56 6.49 5.12
C ALA A 47 -25.38 5.96 4.28
N PHE A 48 -24.33 6.76 4.10
CA PHE A 48 -23.05 6.33 3.51
C PHE A 48 -23.08 5.78 2.06
N THR A 49 -24.10 6.12 1.26
CA THR A 49 -24.35 5.58 -0.11
C THR A 49 -23.15 5.57 -1.06
N SER A 50 -22.19 6.49 -0.88
CA SER A 50 -20.99 6.57 -1.73
C SER A 50 -19.67 6.51 -0.92
N THR A 51 -19.74 6.38 0.40
CA THR A 51 -18.55 6.39 1.26
C THR A 51 -17.73 5.11 1.14
N GLY A 52 -18.39 3.95 1.01
CA GLY A 52 -17.71 2.69 0.72
C GLY A 52 -16.93 2.73 -0.59
N SER A 53 -17.63 3.00 -1.70
CA SER A 53 -17.02 3.04 -3.04
C SER A 53 -15.91 4.08 -3.16
N ARG A 54 -16.08 5.30 -2.61
CA ARG A 54 -15.02 6.33 -2.59
C ARG A 54 -13.79 5.89 -1.79
N THR A 55 -13.98 5.13 -0.71
CA THR A 55 -12.87 4.62 0.09
C THR A 55 -12.08 3.58 -0.69
N VAL A 56 -12.76 2.64 -1.36
CA VAL A 56 -12.12 1.65 -2.23
C VAL A 56 -11.37 2.31 -3.39
N LEU A 57 -11.97 3.29 -4.08
CA LEU A 57 -11.31 4.02 -5.16
C LEU A 57 -10.04 4.73 -4.69
N LYS A 58 -10.06 5.39 -3.51
CA LYS A 58 -8.88 6.04 -2.94
C LYS A 58 -7.79 5.05 -2.53
N LEU A 59 -8.17 3.89 -2.00
CA LEU A 59 -7.23 2.81 -1.68
C LEU A 59 -6.59 2.24 -2.95
N HIS A 60 -7.41 2.02 -3.98
CA HIS A 60 -6.95 1.54 -5.28
C HIS A 60 -5.98 2.51 -5.95
N ASP A 61 -6.31 3.80 -5.98
CA ASP A 61 -5.43 4.84 -6.52
C ASP A 61 -4.08 4.88 -5.80
N ARG A 62 -4.07 4.78 -4.46
CA ARG A 62 -2.82 4.67 -3.69
C ARG A 62 -2.00 3.43 -4.04
N MET A 63 -2.64 2.27 -4.23
CA MET A 63 -1.93 1.04 -4.62
C MET A 63 -1.29 1.18 -6.00
N VAL A 64 -2.00 1.76 -6.96
CA VAL A 64 -1.50 1.97 -8.32
C VAL A 64 -0.37 3.01 -8.32
N ALA A 65 -0.55 4.15 -7.64
CA ALA A 65 0.47 5.19 -7.54
C ALA A 65 1.78 4.66 -6.91
N HIS A 66 1.67 3.82 -5.87
CA HIS A 66 2.83 3.18 -5.26
C HIS A 66 3.56 2.24 -6.24
N ARG A 67 2.80 1.45 -7.02
CA ARG A 67 3.38 0.57 -8.05
C ARG A 67 4.09 1.35 -9.15
N THR A 68 3.49 2.43 -9.64
CA THR A 68 4.09 3.29 -10.67
C THR A 68 5.40 3.89 -10.18
N ARG A 69 5.43 4.44 -8.95
CA ARG A 69 6.67 4.98 -8.35
C ARG A 69 7.78 3.93 -8.26
N ALA A 70 7.45 2.71 -7.81
CA ALA A 70 8.41 1.61 -7.75
C ALA A 70 8.91 1.18 -9.14
N ALA A 71 8.06 1.24 -10.18
CA ALA A 71 8.45 0.95 -11.55
C ALA A 71 9.40 2.02 -12.13
N HIS A 72 9.11 3.32 -11.90
CA HIS A 72 9.97 4.42 -12.31
C HIS A 72 11.34 4.35 -11.63
N ALA A 73 11.40 4.11 -10.32
CA ALA A 73 12.67 3.96 -9.59
C ALA A 73 13.55 2.81 -10.15
N ARG A 74 12.92 1.72 -10.60
CA ARG A 74 13.64 0.61 -11.26
C ARG A 74 14.15 0.98 -12.65
N ALA A 75 13.38 1.76 -13.42
CA ALA A 75 13.79 2.25 -14.74
C ALA A 75 14.97 3.22 -14.63
N ASP A 76 14.92 4.15 -13.67
CA ASP A 76 16.00 5.12 -13.41
C ASP A 76 17.29 4.39 -12.99
N ALA A 77 17.19 3.38 -12.11
CA ALA A 77 18.33 2.55 -11.71
C ALA A 77 18.95 1.73 -12.86
N SER A 78 18.17 1.38 -13.89
CA SER A 78 18.68 0.68 -15.08
C SER A 78 19.31 1.63 -16.11
N THR A 79 18.96 2.91 -16.07
CA THR A 79 19.47 3.94 -16.97
C THR A 79 20.80 4.52 -16.48
N ASP A 80 21.04 4.54 -15.17
CA ASP A 80 22.28 5.03 -14.54
C ASP A 80 23.41 3.98 -14.47
N ALA A 81 23.24 2.81 -15.11
CA ALA A 81 24.32 1.84 -15.25
C ALA A 81 25.37 2.37 -16.24
N PRO A 82 26.62 2.68 -15.81
CA PRO A 82 27.61 3.28 -16.69
C PRO A 82 28.05 2.26 -17.75
N GLY A 83 27.80 2.59 -19.01
CA GLY A 83 28.52 2.15 -20.20
C GLY A 83 29.06 0.72 -20.24
N ALA A 84 28.21 -0.25 -20.60
CA ALA A 84 28.66 -1.40 -21.39
C ALA A 84 28.75 -1.00 -22.87
N VAL A 85 29.58 0.00 -23.17
CA VAL A 85 30.12 0.24 -24.51
C VAL A 85 31.62 0.10 -24.36
N SER A 86 32.15 -1.05 -24.78
CA SER A 86 33.47 -1.17 -25.41
C SER A 86 33.82 -2.63 -25.69
N ALA A 87 34.38 -2.82 -26.90
CA ALA A 87 35.07 -3.98 -27.47
C ALA A 87 34.21 -4.98 -28.26
#